data_AF-A0A6V7HYX6-F1
#
_entry.id   AF-A0A6V7HYX6-F1
#
_cell.length_a   1.000
_cell.length_b   1.000
_cell.length_c   1.000
_cell.angle_alpha   90.00
_cell.angle_beta   90.00
_cell.angle_gamma   90.00
#
_symmetry.space_group_name_H-M   'P 1'
#
loop_
_entity.id
_entity.type
_entity.pdbx_description
1 polymer ?
#
loop_
_entity_poly.entity_id
_entity_poly.type
_entity_poly.pdbx_seq_one_letter_code
_entity_poly.pdbx_strand_id
1 'polypeptide(L)'
;ETYSNMCALCEKPEICDYPDKYSGYEGALRCLAHNGGDVAWTKVIYVKKFFGLPVGRGARTASTENPSDYVYFCPDGSKVPINAETKPCTWAARPWQGYMTNKHIKNTEALQD
;
A
#
# COMPACT_ATOMS: atom_id res chain seq x y z
N GLU A 1 -12.29 20.89 -14.42
CA GLU A 1 -11.89 20.33 -13.11
C GLU A 1 -11.56 21.44 -12.12
N THR A 2 -12.21 21.43 -10.96
CA THR A 2 -12.04 22.45 -9.91
C THR A 2 -10.74 22.27 -9.10
N TYR A 3 -10.14 21.06 -9.15
CA TYR A 3 -8.95 20.70 -8.37
C TYR A 3 -7.90 19.97 -9.23
N SER A 4 -7.43 20.61 -10.31
CA SER A 4 -6.47 20.01 -11.25
C SER A 4 -5.15 19.57 -10.61
N ASN A 5 -4.77 20.18 -9.49
CA ASN A 5 -3.59 19.81 -8.71
C ASN A 5 -3.66 18.37 -8.17
N MET A 6 -4.84 17.80 -7.96
CA MET A 6 -4.98 16.40 -7.52
C MET A 6 -4.60 15.40 -8.61
N CYS A 7 -4.66 15.81 -9.88
CA CYS A 7 -4.38 14.98 -11.05
C CYS A 7 -3.01 15.24 -11.68
N ALA A 8 -2.28 16.25 -11.19
CA ALA A 8 -1.08 16.76 -11.84
C ALA A 8 0.05 15.74 -12.03
N LEU A 9 0.09 14.70 -11.17
CA LEU A 9 1.10 13.63 -11.24
C LEU A 9 0.55 12.30 -11.79
N CYS A 10 -0.68 12.28 -12.30
CA CYS A 10 -1.20 11.16 -13.08
C CYS A 10 -0.42 11.02 -14.40
N GLU A 11 -0.54 9.88 -15.06
CA GLU A 11 0.04 9.67 -16.40
C GLU A 11 -0.58 10.63 -17.42
N LYS A 12 -1.89 10.84 -17.31
CA LYS A 12 -2.68 11.76 -18.14
C LYS A 12 -3.50 12.67 -17.24
N PRO A 13 -2.94 13.81 -16.77
CA PRO A 13 -3.60 14.70 -15.82
C PRO A 13 -4.98 15.22 -16.28
N GLU A 14 -5.19 15.33 -17.58
CA GLU A 14 -6.45 15.75 -18.20
C GLU A 14 -7.54 14.67 -18.18
N ILE A 15 -7.16 13.38 -18.05
CA ILE A 15 -8.09 12.25 -17.96
C ILE A 15 -8.31 11.88 -16.50
N CYS A 16 -7.22 11.72 -15.73
CA CYS A 16 -7.25 11.43 -14.29
C CYS A 16 -8.18 10.27 -13.90
N ASP A 17 -8.20 9.21 -14.73
CA ASP A 17 -9.06 8.04 -14.56
C ASP A 17 -8.29 6.76 -14.89
N TYR A 18 -8.83 5.62 -14.50
CA TYR A 18 -8.24 4.32 -14.78
C TYR A 18 -8.44 3.90 -16.26
N PRO A 19 -7.49 3.18 -16.86
CA PRO A 19 -6.18 2.81 -16.33
C PRO A 19 -5.17 3.97 -16.43
N ASP A 20 -4.38 4.15 -15.36
CA ASP A 20 -3.32 5.15 -15.29
C ASP A 20 -2.06 4.54 -14.65
N LYS A 21 -0.91 4.70 -15.32
CA LYS A 21 0.38 4.10 -14.93
C LYS A 21 0.84 4.47 -13.52
N TYR A 22 0.40 5.61 -12.98
CA TYR A 22 0.76 6.16 -11.67
C TYR A 22 -0.37 6.05 -10.63
N SER A 23 -1.46 5.35 -10.98
CA SER A 23 -2.60 5.08 -10.09
C SER A 23 -2.57 3.68 -9.45
N GLY A 24 -3.42 3.46 -8.45
CA GLY A 24 -3.50 2.18 -7.73
C GLY A 24 -2.28 1.89 -6.84
N TYR A 25 -2.23 0.70 -6.25
CA TYR A 25 -1.23 0.40 -5.22
C TYR A 25 0.22 0.41 -5.70
N GLU A 26 0.49 -0.12 -6.90
CA GLU A 26 1.82 -0.13 -7.48
C GLU A 26 2.12 1.17 -8.23
N GLY A 27 1.14 1.74 -8.95
CA GLY A 27 1.34 2.99 -9.66
C GLY A 27 1.65 4.15 -8.72
N ALA A 28 1.09 4.17 -7.50
CA ALA A 28 1.48 5.17 -6.50
C ALA A 28 2.97 5.08 -6.10
N LEU A 29 3.54 3.88 -6.01
CA LEU A 29 4.98 3.69 -5.78
C LEU A 29 5.80 4.11 -7.00
N ARG A 30 5.28 3.84 -8.20
CA ARG A 30 5.88 4.30 -9.46
C ARG A 30 5.86 5.83 -9.59
N CYS A 31 4.81 6.48 -9.09
CA CYS A 31 4.70 7.94 -9.03
C CYS A 31 5.77 8.54 -8.11
N LEU A 32 5.96 7.96 -6.93
CA LEU A 32 7.02 8.30 -5.98
C LEU A 32 8.43 8.12 -6.59
N ALA A 33 8.68 6.98 -7.24
CA ALA A 33 9.99 6.65 -7.77
C ALA A 33 10.35 7.38 -9.08
N HIS A 34 9.36 7.71 -9.92
CA HIS A 34 9.63 8.12 -11.30
C HIS A 34 8.82 9.32 -11.81
N ASN A 35 7.85 9.86 -11.05
CA ASN A 35 7.00 10.96 -11.50
C ASN A 35 6.94 12.14 -10.52
N GLY A 36 7.94 12.28 -9.65
CA GLY A 36 8.09 13.45 -8.77
C GLY A 36 7.13 13.51 -7.58
N GLY A 37 6.51 12.38 -7.20
CA GLY A 37 5.78 12.32 -5.94
C GLY A 37 6.73 12.28 -4.74
N ASP A 38 6.41 12.99 -3.65
CA ASP A 38 7.20 12.97 -2.42
C ASP A 38 6.74 11.88 -1.42
N VAL A 39 5.46 11.51 -1.50
CA VAL A 39 4.80 10.55 -0.58
C VAL A 39 3.84 9.67 -1.38
N ALA A 40 3.87 8.35 -1.15
CA ALA A 40 2.91 7.40 -1.71
C ALA A 40 2.07 6.72 -0.62
N TRP A 41 0.76 6.79 -0.75
CA TRP A 41 -0.18 6.03 0.06
C TRP A 41 -0.49 4.70 -0.60
N THR A 42 -0.01 3.59 -0.03
CA THR A 42 -0.23 2.24 -0.55
C THR A 42 -0.25 1.23 0.61
N LYS A 43 -0.19 -0.07 0.30
CA LYS A 43 -0.17 -1.15 1.31
C LYS A 43 1.13 -1.95 1.27
N VAL A 44 1.52 -2.45 2.45
CA VAL A 44 2.79 -3.17 2.70
C VAL A 44 3.09 -4.25 1.67
N ILE A 45 2.09 -5.03 1.25
CA ILE A 45 2.29 -6.09 0.24
C ILE A 45 2.80 -5.54 -1.09
N TYR A 46 2.31 -4.38 -1.56
CA TYR A 46 2.78 -3.78 -2.81
C TYR A 46 4.14 -3.11 -2.64
N VAL A 47 4.41 -2.51 -1.48
CA VAL A 47 5.77 -2.00 -1.17
C VAL A 47 6.80 -3.13 -1.23
N LYS A 48 6.52 -4.26 -0.58
CA LYS A 48 7.41 -5.42 -0.60
C LYS A 48 7.62 -5.95 -2.02
N LYS A 49 6.54 -6.12 -2.80
CA LYS A 49 6.64 -6.56 -4.20
C LYS A 49 7.46 -5.58 -5.07
N PHE A 50 7.20 -4.28 -4.95
CA PHE A 50 7.86 -3.25 -5.75
C PHE A 50 9.37 -3.25 -5.54
N PHE A 51 9.84 -3.49 -4.31
CA PHE A 51 11.26 -3.61 -3.98
C PHE A 51 11.81 -5.06 -4.01
N GLY A 52 11.04 -5.98 -4.57
CA GLY A 52 11.41 -7.38 -4.70
C GLY A 52 11.53 -8.17 -3.39
N LEU A 53 11.00 -7.67 -2.27
CA LEU A 53 11.04 -8.32 -0.96
C LEU A 53 10.01 -9.47 -0.83
N PRO A 54 10.29 -10.50 0.00
CA PRO A 54 9.36 -11.59 0.27
C PRO A 54 8.00 -11.13 0.83
N VAL A 55 6.92 -11.73 0.34
CA VAL A 55 5.54 -11.53 0.83
C VAL A 55 4.96 -12.86 1.27
N GLY A 56 4.56 -12.98 2.54
CA GLY A 56 4.04 -14.22 3.08
C GLY A 56 5.07 -15.35 2.93
N ARG A 57 4.70 -16.43 2.23
CA ARG A 57 5.61 -17.55 1.90
C ARG A 57 6.28 -17.41 0.53
N GLY A 58 6.12 -16.27 -0.15
CA GLY A 58 6.74 -16.01 -1.45
C GLY A 58 8.23 -15.70 -1.35
N ALA A 59 8.98 -16.02 -2.40
CA ALA A 59 10.40 -15.73 -2.49
C ALA A 59 10.70 -14.26 -2.85
N ARG A 60 11.96 -13.87 -2.71
CA ARG A 60 12.48 -12.60 -3.24
C ARG A 60 12.35 -12.59 -4.77
N THR A 61 12.08 -11.42 -5.34
CA THR A 61 12.04 -11.21 -6.79
C THR A 61 13.02 -10.12 -7.20
N ALA A 62 13.36 -10.06 -8.49
CA ALA A 62 14.19 -8.99 -9.02
C ALA A 62 13.40 -7.67 -9.00
N SER A 63 14.09 -6.60 -8.63
CA SER A 63 13.57 -5.22 -8.61
C SER A 63 14.66 -4.30 -9.14
N THR A 64 14.27 -3.31 -9.94
CA THR A 64 15.16 -2.20 -10.33
C THR A 64 15.27 -1.14 -9.25
N GLU A 65 14.34 -1.14 -8.30
CA GLU A 65 14.24 -0.16 -7.23
C GLU A 65 14.96 -0.64 -5.98
N ASN A 66 15.74 0.26 -5.37
CA ASN A 66 16.48 0.00 -4.14
C ASN A 66 15.67 0.48 -2.91
N PRO A 67 15.24 -0.42 -2.01
CA PRO A 67 14.44 -0.04 -0.86
C PRO A 67 15.17 0.84 0.15
N SER A 68 16.51 0.90 0.13
CA SER A 68 17.29 1.78 1.02
C SER A 68 17.12 3.27 0.72
N ASP A 69 16.61 3.62 -0.46
CA ASP A 69 16.34 5.00 -0.86
C ASP A 69 14.97 5.49 -0.34
N TYR A 70 14.21 4.62 0.33
CA TYR A 70 12.85 4.87 0.78
C TYR A 70 12.63 4.43 2.24
N VAL A 71 11.60 4.99 2.88
CA VAL A 71 11.24 4.67 4.27
C VAL A 71 9.74 4.59 4.43
N TYR A 72 9.28 3.86 5.44
CA TYR A 72 7.93 4.05 5.97
C TYR A 72 7.90 5.28 6.88
N PHE A 73 6.87 6.10 6.75
CA PHE A 73 6.62 7.25 7.62
C PHE A 73 5.54 6.93 8.65
N CYS A 74 5.90 6.99 9.92
CA CYS A 74 5.07 6.51 11.01
C CYS A 74 4.16 7.61 11.58
N PRO A 75 3.05 7.25 12.26
CA PRO A 75 2.13 8.22 12.86
C PRO A 75 2.77 9.15 13.90
N ASP A 76 3.83 8.69 14.57
CA ASP A 76 4.61 9.47 15.54
C ASP A 76 5.68 10.36 14.89
N GLY A 77 5.74 10.40 13.56
CA GLY A 77 6.72 11.16 12.78
C GLY A 77 8.06 10.44 12.59
N SER A 78 8.26 9.26 13.18
CA SER A 78 9.47 8.47 12.95
C SER A 78 9.52 7.88 11.54
N LYS A 79 10.73 7.50 11.11
CA LYS A 79 10.98 6.83 9.83
C LYS A 79 11.57 5.46 10.11
N VAL A 80 11.03 4.42 9.48
CA VAL A 80 11.57 3.05 9.60
C VAL A 80 11.95 2.49 8.22
N PRO A 81 13.05 1.71 8.13
CA PRO A 81 13.57 1.23 6.86
C PRO A 81 12.65 0.19 6.18
N ILE A 82 12.85 -0.01 4.88
CA ILE A 82 12.15 -1.04 4.12
C ILE A 82 13.11 -2.22 3.91
N ASN A 83 12.99 -3.29 4.70
CA ASN A 83 13.75 -4.53 4.53
C ASN A 83 12.93 -5.74 4.98
N ALA A 84 13.53 -6.94 4.96
CA ALA A 84 12.81 -8.19 5.25
C ALA A 84 12.47 -8.32 6.75
N GLU A 85 13.28 -7.72 7.61
CA GLU A 85 13.23 -7.83 9.07
C GLU A 85 12.37 -6.73 9.71
N THR A 86 12.18 -5.61 9.02
CA THR A 86 11.47 -4.45 9.58
C THR A 86 9.97 -4.70 9.63
N LYS A 87 9.41 -4.51 10.82
CA LYS A 87 7.96 -4.40 11.01
C LYS A 87 7.52 -3.01 10.52
N PRO A 88 6.71 -2.89 9.45
CA PRO A 88 6.24 -1.60 8.98
C PRO A 88 5.34 -0.96 10.03
N CYS A 89 5.48 0.35 10.22
CA CYS A 89 4.50 1.16 10.92
C CYS A 89 3.35 1.48 9.95
N THR A 90 2.11 1.39 10.43
CA THR A 90 0.91 1.65 9.63
C THR A 90 -0.02 2.59 10.38
N TRP A 91 -0.61 3.55 9.67
CA TRP A 91 -1.56 4.48 10.26
C TRP A 91 -2.92 3.81 10.48
N ALA A 92 -3.28 2.90 9.58
CA ALA A 92 -4.45 2.05 9.68
C ALA A 92 -4.21 0.74 8.90
N ALA A 93 -5.03 -0.27 9.18
CA ALA A 93 -5.09 -1.50 8.40
C ALA A 93 -6.54 -1.77 8.01
N ARG A 94 -6.76 -2.26 6.78
CA ARG A 94 -8.06 -2.76 6.36
C ARG A 94 -8.31 -4.10 7.08
N PRO A 95 -9.34 -4.21 7.95
CA PRO A 95 -9.64 -5.47 8.59
C PRO A 95 -10.01 -6.54 7.56
N TRP A 96 -9.79 -7.80 7.92
CA TRP A 96 -10.37 -8.90 7.18
C TRP A 96 -11.90 -8.84 7.24
N GLN A 97 -12.55 -9.40 6.23
CA GLN A 97 -13.98 -9.67 6.30
C GLN A 97 -14.25 -10.63 7.47
N GLY A 98 -15.44 -10.55 8.04
CA GLY A 98 -15.85 -11.39 9.15
C GLY A 98 -17.35 -11.49 9.27
N TYR A 99 -17.81 -12.34 10.17
CA TYR A 99 -19.22 -12.53 10.48
C TYR A 99 -19.64 -11.62 11.64
N MET A 100 -20.87 -11.09 11.58
CA MET A 100 -21.48 -10.34 12.68
C MET A 100 -22.78 -11.02 13.11
N THR A 101 -22.98 -11.13 14.42
CA THR A 101 -24.19 -11.73 15.01
C THR A 101 -24.74 -10.84 16.14
N ASN A 102 -26.01 -11.04 16.50
CA ASN A 102 -26.60 -10.41 17.68
C ASN A 102 -26.01 -11.00 18.97
N LYS A 103 -26.19 -10.29 20.09
CA LYS A 103 -25.62 -10.65 21.40
C LYS A 103 -26.18 -11.95 22.01
N HIS A 104 -27.26 -12.52 21.47
CA HIS A 104 -27.96 -13.67 22.06
C HIS A 104 -27.49 -15.02 21.52
N ILE A 105 -26.72 -15.04 20.42
CA ILE A 105 -26.13 -16.28 19.92
C ILE A 105 -25.05 -16.76 20.90
N LYS A 106 -25.35 -17.87 21.57
CA LYS A 106 -24.44 -18.53 22.53
C LYS A 106 -23.45 -19.48 21.87
N ASN A 107 -23.79 -19.99 20.69
CA ASN A 107 -22.95 -20.91 19.94
C ASN A 107 -22.54 -20.28 18.61
N THR A 108 -21.30 -19.78 18.57
CA THR A 108 -20.69 -19.17 17.38
C THR A 108 -20.02 -20.18 16.45
N GLU A 109 -19.82 -21.42 16.90
CA GLU A 109 -19.17 -22.48 16.12
C GLU A 109 -20.10 -22.95 14.99
N ALA A 110 -21.41 -22.99 15.23
CA ALA A 110 -22.42 -23.31 14.20
C ALA A 110 -22.59 -22.24 13.09
N LEU A 111 -21.89 -21.11 13.16
CA LEU A 111 -21.95 -20.04 12.15
C LEU A 111 -20.79 -20.11 11.14
N GLN A 112 -19.84 -21.02 11.33
CA GLN A 112 -18.63 -21.15 10.51
C GLN A 112 -18.66 -22.33 9.53
N ASP A 113 -19.71 -23.16 9.57
CA ASP A 113 -20.01 -24.19 8.56
C ASP A 113 -20.83 -23.60 7.39
#